data_AF-A0A535JNH4-F1
#
_entry.id   AF-A0A535JNH4-F1
#
_cell.length_a   1.000
_cell.length_b   1.000
_cell.length_c   1.000
_cell.angle_alpha   90.00
_cell.angle_beta   90.00
_cell.angle_gamma   90.00
#
_symmetry.space_group_name_H-M   'P 1'
#
loop_
_entity.id
_entity.type
_entity.pdbx_description
1 polymer ?
#
loop_
_entity_poly.entity_id
_entity_poly.type
_entity_poly.pdbx_seq_one_letter_code
_entity_poly.pdbx_strand_id
1 'polypeptide(L)'
;MIRYLASLGQSSDPAGVAYNVKGLPLVPGLIELITREDTAPGRPKEALFGHEGEIAVRAWQGNPADPKTQTAPVTWILGTAWVPYQLPTFVTPSFQGYVSGHSTFSRAAAEVLTGITGSEYFPGGLAEWTVKRGSFRIEAGPSADVALQWATYYDGADQAGQSRIFGGIHVQADDFTGRIVGATCGKDAWALAQRYYAGR
;
A
#
# COMPACT_ATOMS: atom_id res chain seq x y z
N MET A 1 -3.23 -10.07 6.86
CA MET A 1 -4.00 -10.85 5.88
C MET A 1 -3.10 -11.83 5.11
N ILE A 2 -2.16 -11.36 4.28
CA ILE A 2 -1.35 -12.23 3.38
C ILE A 2 -0.69 -13.40 4.12
N ARG A 3 0.03 -13.14 5.22
CA ARG A 3 0.69 -14.21 6.01
C ARG A 3 -0.25 -15.33 6.44
N TYR A 4 -1.45 -14.97 6.89
CA TYR A 4 -2.46 -15.92 7.34
C TYR A 4 -3.02 -16.72 6.16
N LEU A 5 -3.42 -16.06 5.07
CA LEU A 5 -3.93 -16.76 3.88
C LEU A 5 -2.86 -17.68 3.27
N ALA A 6 -1.59 -17.25 3.25
CA ALA A 6 -0.46 -18.07 2.80
C ALA A 6 -0.27 -19.32 3.67
N SER A 7 -0.44 -19.21 4.99
CA SER A 7 -0.35 -20.38 5.90
C SER A 7 -1.45 -21.42 5.68
N LEU A 8 -2.55 -21.05 5.01
CA LEU A 8 -3.61 -21.98 4.65
C LEU A 8 -3.34 -22.72 3.34
N GLY A 9 -2.40 -22.25 2.52
CA GLY A 9 -2.09 -22.81 1.20
C GLY A 9 -2.70 -22.02 0.04
N GLN A 10 -2.98 -22.70 -1.07
CA GLN A 10 -3.49 -22.10 -2.31
C GLN A 10 -4.99 -22.34 -2.52
N SER A 11 -5.69 -21.43 -3.19
CA SER A 11 -7.15 -21.50 -3.45
C SER A 11 -7.54 -21.63 -4.93
N SER A 12 -6.58 -21.77 -5.84
CA SER A 12 -6.82 -21.80 -7.30
C SER A 12 -7.12 -23.20 -7.86
N ASP A 13 -6.51 -24.25 -7.33
CA ASP A 13 -6.65 -25.62 -7.81
C ASP A 13 -7.17 -26.55 -6.70
N PRO A 14 -8.47 -26.90 -6.70
CA PRO A 14 -9.07 -27.81 -5.72
C PRO A 14 -8.47 -29.21 -5.66
N ALA A 15 -7.84 -29.69 -6.74
CA ALA A 15 -7.19 -30.99 -6.80
C ALA A 15 -5.68 -30.92 -6.50
N GLY A 16 -5.13 -29.71 -6.46
CA GLY A 16 -3.72 -29.45 -6.24
C GLY A 16 -3.29 -29.63 -4.79
N VAL A 17 -1.98 -29.75 -4.59
CA VAL A 17 -1.41 -29.78 -3.24
C VAL A 17 -1.65 -28.47 -2.49
N ALA A 18 -1.70 -28.56 -1.17
CA ALA A 18 -1.94 -27.43 -0.27
C ALA A 18 -3.22 -26.63 -0.62
N TYR A 19 -4.25 -27.27 -1.19
CA TYR A 19 -5.50 -26.58 -1.48
C TYR A 19 -6.26 -26.22 -0.20
N ASN A 20 -6.72 -24.97 -0.15
CA ASN A 20 -7.67 -24.48 0.84
C ASN A 20 -8.50 -23.34 0.20
N VAL A 21 -9.83 -23.42 0.30
CA VAL A 21 -10.73 -22.38 -0.25
C VAL A 21 -10.50 -20.98 0.34
N LYS A 22 -9.90 -20.90 1.54
CA LYS A 22 -9.51 -19.65 2.20
C LYS A 22 -8.02 -19.33 2.04
N GLY A 23 -7.29 -20.07 1.21
CA GLY A 23 -5.89 -19.82 0.87
C GLY A 23 -5.70 -18.65 -0.11
N LEU A 24 -4.45 -18.41 -0.50
CA LEU A 24 -4.12 -17.42 -1.51
C LEU A 24 -4.38 -17.95 -2.93
N PRO A 25 -4.92 -17.13 -3.85
CA PRO A 25 -4.97 -17.53 -5.25
C PRO A 25 -3.54 -17.59 -5.82
N LEU A 26 -3.26 -18.61 -6.61
CA LEU A 26 -2.06 -18.68 -7.43
C LEU A 26 -2.16 -17.65 -8.57
N VAL A 27 -1.10 -16.84 -8.70
CA VAL A 27 -0.95 -15.82 -9.72
C VAL A 27 0.45 -15.98 -10.33
N PRO A 28 0.57 -16.43 -11.58
CA PRO A 28 1.87 -16.62 -12.22
C PRO A 28 2.77 -15.38 -12.12
N GLY A 29 4.00 -15.57 -11.69
CA GLY A 29 5.00 -14.52 -11.47
C GLY A 29 4.83 -13.69 -10.19
N LEU A 30 3.83 -13.99 -9.36
CA LEU A 30 3.53 -13.23 -8.13
C LEU A 30 3.22 -14.10 -6.91
N ILE A 31 2.33 -15.08 -7.02
CA ILE A 31 1.94 -16.00 -5.92
C ILE A 31 2.01 -17.41 -6.49
N GLU A 32 2.97 -18.19 -6.03
CA GLU A 32 3.25 -19.50 -6.61
C GLU A 32 3.44 -20.54 -5.50
N LEU A 33 3.07 -21.79 -5.81
CA LEU A 33 3.46 -22.91 -4.99
C LEU A 33 4.98 -23.13 -5.11
N ILE A 34 5.65 -23.41 -4.00
CA ILE A 34 7.08 -23.73 -4.00
C ILE A 34 7.23 -25.19 -4.43
N THR A 35 7.98 -25.43 -5.50
CA THR A 35 8.27 -26.77 -6.01
C THR A 35 9.76 -27.10 -5.85
N ARG A 36 10.10 -28.40 -5.85
CA ARG A 36 11.51 -28.85 -5.82
C ARG A 36 12.32 -28.38 -7.03
N GLU A 37 11.68 -28.16 -8.17
CA GLU A 37 12.35 -27.63 -9.36
C GLU A 37 12.70 -26.14 -9.18
N ASP A 38 11.85 -25.39 -8.48
CA ASP A 38 12.07 -23.96 -8.23
C ASP A 38 13.15 -23.70 -7.18
N THR A 39 13.35 -24.63 -6.24
CA THR A 39 14.31 -24.52 -5.13
C THR A 39 15.67 -25.14 -5.44
N ALA A 40 15.85 -25.76 -6.61
CA ALA A 40 17.14 -26.31 -7.01
C ALA A 40 18.21 -25.20 -7.18
N PRO A 41 19.52 -25.53 -7.04
CA PRO A 41 20.59 -24.53 -7.15
C PRO A 41 20.53 -23.73 -8.46
N GLY A 42 20.64 -22.40 -8.36
CA GLY A 42 20.56 -21.47 -9.48
C GLY A 42 19.14 -21.17 -9.98
N ARG A 43 18.10 -21.66 -9.30
CA ARG A 43 16.69 -21.43 -9.68
C ARG A 43 16.07 -20.28 -8.89
N PRO A 44 14.96 -19.68 -9.38
CA PRO A 44 14.44 -18.42 -8.83
C PRO A 44 14.03 -18.47 -7.35
N LYS A 45 13.72 -19.65 -6.80
CA LYS A 45 13.27 -19.83 -5.41
C LYS A 45 14.27 -20.66 -4.59
N GLU A 46 15.55 -20.73 -4.99
CA GLU A 46 16.61 -21.46 -4.27
C GLU A 46 16.64 -21.13 -2.77
N ALA A 47 16.47 -19.85 -2.41
CA ALA A 47 16.45 -19.40 -1.02
C ALA A 47 15.25 -19.93 -0.19
N LEU A 48 14.29 -20.61 -0.83
CA LEU A 48 13.11 -21.21 -0.20
C LEU A 48 13.21 -22.75 -0.14
N PHE A 49 14.40 -23.33 -0.37
CA PHE A 49 14.64 -24.76 -0.20
C PHE A 49 14.17 -25.25 1.19
N GLY A 50 13.45 -26.36 1.22
CA GLY A 50 12.85 -26.92 2.44
C GLY A 50 11.43 -26.44 2.73
N HIS A 51 10.90 -25.51 1.95
CA HIS A 51 9.52 -25.03 2.03
C HIS A 51 8.65 -25.53 0.86
N GLU A 52 9.02 -26.64 0.21
CA GLU A 52 8.25 -27.17 -0.90
C GLU A 52 6.83 -27.59 -0.47
N GLY A 53 5.84 -27.19 -1.28
CA GLY A 53 4.42 -27.33 -0.96
C GLY A 53 3.83 -26.14 -0.18
N GLU A 54 4.65 -25.18 0.26
CA GLU A 54 4.19 -23.91 0.81
C GLU A 54 4.04 -22.84 -0.29
N ILE A 55 3.55 -21.66 0.09
CA ILE A 55 3.29 -20.54 -0.82
C ILE A 55 4.47 -19.56 -0.82
N ALA A 56 5.03 -19.29 -2.00
CA ALA A 56 5.92 -18.18 -2.24
C ALA A 56 5.15 -16.96 -2.78
N VAL A 57 5.58 -15.77 -2.35
CA VAL A 57 5.09 -14.50 -2.88
C VAL A 57 6.29 -13.69 -3.37
N ARG A 58 6.18 -13.10 -4.56
CA ARG A 58 7.18 -12.17 -5.10
C ARG A 58 6.89 -10.77 -4.58
N ALA A 59 7.66 -10.32 -3.60
CA ALA A 59 7.45 -9.05 -2.92
C ALA A 59 8.78 -8.44 -2.46
N TRP A 60 8.71 -7.20 -1.94
CA TRP A 60 9.83 -6.62 -1.19
C TRP A 60 10.22 -7.55 -0.04
N GLN A 61 11.52 -7.83 0.08
CA GLN A 61 12.05 -8.85 0.99
C GLN A 61 11.76 -8.57 2.47
N GLY A 62 11.53 -7.31 2.82
CA GLY A 62 11.44 -6.83 4.20
C GLY A 62 12.55 -5.84 4.52
N ASN A 63 12.58 -5.34 5.75
CA ASN A 63 13.57 -4.34 6.14
C ASN A 63 15.00 -4.92 6.03
N PRO A 64 15.94 -4.17 5.43
CA PRO A 64 17.34 -4.58 5.43
C PRO A 64 17.94 -4.47 6.85
N ALA A 65 19.11 -5.09 7.05
CA ALA A 65 19.79 -5.08 8.34
C ALA A 65 20.23 -3.67 8.76
N ASP A 66 20.76 -2.88 7.80
CA ASP A 66 21.06 -1.46 8.00
C ASP A 66 20.29 -0.58 6.99
N PRO A 67 19.12 -0.04 7.36
CA PRO A 67 18.31 0.77 6.47
C PRO A 67 18.95 2.12 6.09
N LYS A 68 20.06 2.53 6.74
CA LYS A 68 20.78 3.75 6.34
C LYS A 68 21.66 3.55 5.12
N THR A 69 22.13 2.33 4.90
CA THR A 69 23.14 2.02 3.87
C THR A 69 22.69 0.96 2.88
N GLN A 70 21.59 0.26 3.17
CA GLN A 70 21.11 -0.88 2.38
C GLN A 70 19.70 -0.67 1.85
N THR A 71 19.42 -1.32 0.72
CA THR A 71 18.07 -1.48 0.15
C THR A 71 17.72 -2.96 0.10
N ALA A 72 16.42 -3.28 0.18
CA ALA A 72 15.97 -4.67 0.06
C ALA A 72 15.35 -4.90 -1.33
N PRO A 73 15.67 -6.02 -1.99
CA PRO A 73 15.15 -6.30 -3.32
C PRO A 73 13.70 -6.75 -3.28
N VAL A 74 13.05 -6.70 -4.45
CA VAL A 74 11.86 -7.52 -4.72
C VAL A 74 12.33 -8.91 -5.13
N THR A 75 11.95 -9.91 -4.35
CA THR A 75 12.37 -11.32 -4.55
C THR A 75 11.26 -12.28 -4.16
N TRP A 76 11.47 -13.57 -4.37
CA TRP A 76 10.59 -14.61 -3.85
C TRP A 76 10.83 -14.79 -2.34
N ILE A 77 9.78 -14.63 -1.55
CA ILE A 77 9.78 -14.86 -0.10
C ILE A 77 8.69 -15.86 0.27
N LEU A 78 8.84 -16.51 1.43
CA LEU A 78 7.77 -17.31 1.99
C LEU A 78 6.56 -16.41 2.30
N GLY A 79 5.37 -16.80 1.84
CA GLY A 79 4.16 -15.99 1.99
C GLY A 79 3.81 -15.71 3.46
N THR A 80 4.16 -16.64 4.36
CA THR A 80 3.99 -16.49 5.83
C THR A 80 4.99 -15.51 6.45
N ALA A 81 6.07 -15.16 5.74
CA ALA A 81 7.06 -14.17 6.15
C ALA A 81 6.78 -12.76 5.59
N TRP A 82 5.77 -12.58 4.74
CA TRP A 82 5.45 -11.29 4.13
C TRP A 82 5.18 -10.18 5.15
N VAL A 83 5.73 -9.00 4.93
CA VAL A 83 5.52 -7.80 5.75
C VAL A 83 5.17 -6.59 4.87
N PRO A 84 4.38 -5.62 5.39
CA PRO A 84 4.14 -4.36 4.69
C PRO A 84 5.42 -3.52 4.60
N TYR A 85 5.48 -2.60 3.63
CA TYR A 85 6.58 -1.66 3.50
C TYR A 85 6.47 -0.56 4.57
N GLN A 86 6.95 -0.88 5.78
CA GLN A 86 6.91 -0.03 6.97
C GLN A 86 8.18 -0.22 7.81
N LEU A 87 8.38 0.66 8.79
CA LEU A 87 9.39 0.43 9.81
C LEU A 87 8.96 -0.74 10.71
N PRO A 88 9.88 -1.58 11.21
CA PRO A 88 9.52 -2.68 12.12
C PRO A 88 8.80 -2.21 13.39
N THR A 89 9.07 -0.98 13.82
CA THR A 89 8.47 -0.34 14.99
C THR A 89 7.13 0.34 14.70
N PHE A 90 6.78 0.50 13.42
CA PHE A 90 5.51 1.10 13.01
C PHE A 90 4.52 -0.02 12.75
N VAL A 91 3.93 -0.52 13.83
CA VAL A 91 2.91 -1.56 13.76
C VAL A 91 1.73 -1.09 12.91
N THR A 92 1.14 -2.02 12.15
CA THR A 92 -0.13 -1.76 11.46
C THR A 92 -1.11 -1.17 12.48
N PRO A 93 -1.74 0.00 12.19
CA PRO A 93 -2.54 0.70 13.18
C PRO A 93 -3.63 -0.20 13.80
N SER A 94 -3.86 -0.05 15.11
CA SER A 94 -4.75 -0.92 15.90
C SER A 94 -6.23 -0.59 15.72
N PHE A 95 -6.70 -0.57 14.47
CA PHE A 95 -8.09 -0.37 14.09
C PHE A 95 -8.41 -1.18 12.82
N GLN A 96 -9.70 -1.36 12.51
CA GLN A 96 -10.14 -2.09 11.33
C GLN A 96 -9.69 -1.40 10.03
N GLY A 97 -9.25 -2.18 9.04
CA GLY A 97 -8.71 -1.64 7.79
C GLY A 97 -9.75 -0.97 6.87
N TYR A 98 -11.03 -1.29 7.00
CA TYR A 98 -12.08 -0.72 6.16
C TYR A 98 -12.93 0.31 6.94
N VAL A 99 -13.12 1.54 6.46
CA VAL A 99 -12.51 2.16 5.27
C VAL A 99 -11.15 2.80 5.60
N SER A 100 -10.38 3.15 4.57
CA SER A 100 -9.10 3.82 4.76
C SER A 100 -9.26 5.25 5.30
N GLY A 101 -8.73 5.51 6.49
CA GLY A 101 -8.75 6.83 7.10
C GLY A 101 -7.97 7.88 6.31
N HIS A 102 -6.78 7.55 5.79
CA HIS A 102 -5.99 8.50 4.98
C HIS A 102 -6.77 8.93 3.75
N SER A 103 -7.37 7.96 3.05
CA SER A 103 -8.20 8.22 1.87
C SER A 103 -9.42 9.10 2.20
N THR A 104 -10.05 8.84 3.35
CA THR A 104 -11.22 9.60 3.83
C THR A 104 -10.85 11.04 4.20
N PHE A 105 -9.86 11.24 5.06
CA PHE A 105 -9.45 12.58 5.52
C PHE A 105 -8.87 13.42 4.39
N SER A 106 -8.01 12.84 3.56
CA SER A 106 -7.41 13.58 2.45
C SER A 106 -8.46 14.00 1.43
N ARG A 107 -9.44 13.14 1.11
CA ARG A 107 -10.52 13.53 0.18
C ARG A 107 -11.45 14.58 0.78
N ALA A 108 -11.77 14.48 2.08
CA ALA A 108 -12.54 15.52 2.76
C ALA A 108 -11.80 16.88 2.76
N ALA A 109 -10.50 16.88 3.02
CA ALA A 109 -9.68 18.08 2.97
C ALA A 109 -9.66 18.70 1.56
N ALA A 110 -9.60 17.87 0.52
CA ALA A 110 -9.60 18.35 -0.86
C ALA A 110 -10.90 19.07 -1.25
N GLU A 111 -12.06 18.56 -0.82
CA GLU A 111 -13.36 19.23 -0.99
C GLU A 111 -13.39 20.59 -0.26
N VAL A 112 -12.92 20.61 0.99
CA VAL A 112 -12.89 21.84 1.81
C VAL A 112 -11.94 22.87 1.19
N LEU A 113 -10.75 22.47 0.75
CA LEU A 113 -9.79 23.36 0.09
C LEU A 113 -10.34 23.91 -1.23
N THR A 114 -11.05 23.09 -1.99
CA THR A 114 -11.76 23.53 -3.20
C THR A 114 -12.80 24.60 -2.86
N GLY A 115 -13.59 24.37 -1.81
CA GLY A 115 -14.57 25.33 -1.32
C GLY A 115 -13.95 26.65 -0.85
N ILE A 116 -12.85 26.59 -0.10
CA ILE A 116 -12.14 27.77 0.44
C ILE A 116 -11.53 28.61 -0.69
N THR A 117 -10.89 27.96 -1.66
CA THR A 117 -10.16 28.66 -2.72
C THR A 117 -11.02 29.01 -3.93
N GLY A 118 -12.21 28.41 -4.05
CA GLY A 118 -13.08 28.54 -5.21
C GLY A 118 -12.55 27.82 -6.46
N SER A 119 -11.54 26.96 -6.32
CA SER A 119 -10.88 26.25 -7.41
C SER A 119 -10.44 24.86 -6.94
N GLU A 120 -10.57 23.85 -7.80
CA GLU A 120 -10.06 22.50 -7.51
C GLU A 120 -8.52 22.39 -7.65
N TYR A 121 -7.91 23.38 -8.31
CA TYR A 121 -6.49 23.44 -8.56
C TYR A 121 -5.72 24.04 -7.40
N PHE A 122 -4.51 23.55 -7.16
CA PHE A 122 -3.57 24.22 -6.26
C PHE A 122 -3.28 25.64 -6.75
N PRO A 123 -3.03 26.61 -5.85
CA PRO A 123 -2.63 27.96 -6.24
C PRO A 123 -1.38 27.91 -7.12
N GLY A 124 -1.41 28.60 -8.27
CA GLY A 124 -0.34 28.54 -9.27
C GLY A 124 -0.45 27.37 -10.26
N GLY A 125 -1.43 26.47 -10.11
CA GLY A 125 -1.75 25.41 -11.06
C GLY A 125 -0.95 24.11 -10.91
N LEU A 126 0.12 24.12 -10.11
CA LEU A 126 0.94 22.94 -9.83
C LEU A 126 1.55 23.04 -8.43
N ALA A 127 1.25 22.07 -7.56
CA ALA A 127 1.99 21.84 -6.34
C ALA A 127 3.09 20.81 -6.57
N GLU A 128 4.27 21.05 -6.00
CA GLU A 128 5.42 20.15 -6.13
C GLU A 128 6.05 19.85 -4.77
N TRP A 129 6.56 18.62 -4.62
CA TRP A 129 7.35 18.21 -3.47
C TRP A 129 8.50 17.30 -3.89
N THR A 130 9.73 17.67 -3.56
CA THR A 130 10.92 16.87 -3.89
C THR A 130 11.33 15.98 -2.74
N VAL A 131 11.21 14.67 -2.93
CA VAL A 131 11.80 13.65 -2.06
C VAL A 131 13.28 13.51 -2.42
N LYS A 132 14.17 13.86 -1.48
CA LYS A 132 15.62 13.87 -1.72
C LYS A 132 16.19 12.46 -1.79
N ARG A 133 17.22 12.27 -2.63
CA ARG A 133 18.04 11.04 -2.66
C ARG A 133 18.43 10.62 -1.23
N GLY A 134 18.25 9.34 -0.90
CA GLY A 134 18.65 8.78 0.39
C GLY A 134 17.84 9.25 1.60
N SER A 135 16.67 9.90 1.40
CA SER A 135 15.85 10.42 2.50
C SER A 135 14.81 9.44 3.07
N PHE A 136 14.67 8.24 2.49
CA PHE A 136 13.79 7.22 3.03
C PHE A 136 14.25 6.79 4.42
N ARG A 137 13.28 6.48 5.28
CA ARG A 137 13.53 5.94 6.62
C ARG A 137 13.60 4.41 6.65
N ILE A 138 13.00 3.76 5.66
CA ILE A 138 12.77 2.31 5.62
C ILE A 138 13.97 1.58 4.99
N GLU A 139 14.66 2.23 4.06
CA GLU A 139 15.85 1.72 3.37
C GLU A 139 16.61 2.89 2.70
N ALA A 140 17.80 2.64 2.14
CA ALA A 140 18.70 3.64 1.56
C ALA A 140 18.24 4.17 0.18
N GLY A 141 16.97 4.57 0.08
CA GLY A 141 16.36 5.17 -1.10
C GLY A 141 15.88 6.62 -0.86
N PRO A 142 15.32 7.28 -1.87
CA PRO A 142 15.35 6.90 -3.28
C PRO A 142 16.77 7.03 -3.87
N SER A 143 17.02 6.38 -5.00
CA SER A 143 18.32 6.38 -5.69
C SER A 143 18.60 7.66 -6.49
N ALA A 144 17.69 8.63 -6.50
CA ALA A 144 17.82 9.98 -7.04
C ALA A 144 16.75 10.87 -6.39
N ASP A 145 16.84 12.19 -6.56
CA ASP A 145 15.75 13.08 -6.20
C ASP A 145 14.50 12.71 -7.02
N VAL A 146 13.34 12.64 -6.35
CA VAL A 146 12.04 12.34 -6.98
C VAL A 146 11.13 13.54 -6.75
N ALA A 147 10.67 14.15 -7.84
CA ALA A 147 9.66 15.21 -7.80
C ALA A 147 8.26 14.60 -7.85
N LEU A 148 7.45 14.86 -6.82
CA LEU A 148 6.01 14.61 -6.81
C LEU A 148 5.30 15.88 -7.24
N GLN A 149 4.27 15.75 -8.07
CA GLN A 149 3.57 16.87 -8.67
C GLN A 149 2.05 16.62 -8.66
N TRP A 150 1.26 17.65 -8.37
CA TRP A 150 -0.20 17.57 -8.28
C TRP A 150 -0.81 18.86 -8.84
N ALA A 151 -1.75 18.74 -9.78
CA ALA A 151 -2.45 19.90 -10.33
C ALA A 151 -3.63 20.29 -9.43
N THR A 152 -4.39 19.29 -8.97
CA THR A 152 -5.58 19.46 -8.15
C THR A 152 -5.37 18.96 -6.73
N TYR A 153 -6.19 19.47 -5.79
CA TYR A 153 -6.24 18.90 -4.45
C TYR A 153 -6.61 17.41 -4.45
N TYR A 154 -7.37 16.98 -5.48
CA TYR A 154 -7.76 15.59 -5.65
C TYR A 154 -6.57 14.70 -6.02
N ASP A 155 -5.63 15.18 -6.85
CA ASP A 155 -4.41 14.43 -7.18
C ASP A 155 -3.59 14.13 -5.92
N GLY A 156 -3.42 15.14 -5.07
CA GLY A 156 -2.72 14.99 -3.78
C GLY A 156 -3.45 14.04 -2.84
N ALA A 157 -4.78 14.18 -2.74
CA ALA A 157 -5.60 13.33 -1.88
C ALA A 157 -5.63 11.86 -2.33
N ASP A 158 -5.72 11.63 -3.65
CA ASP A 158 -5.72 10.30 -4.22
C ASP A 158 -4.37 9.63 -4.05
N GLN A 159 -3.26 10.35 -4.29
CA GLN A 159 -1.93 9.82 -4.05
C GLN A 159 -1.70 9.48 -2.56
N ALA A 160 -2.27 10.27 -1.64
CA ALA A 160 -2.23 9.95 -0.21
C ALA A 160 -2.95 8.61 0.10
N GLY A 161 -4.10 8.34 -0.52
CA GLY A 161 -4.79 7.04 -0.41
C GLY A 161 -4.01 5.88 -1.06
N GLN A 162 -3.52 6.08 -2.29
CA GLN A 162 -2.71 5.10 -3.03
C GLN A 162 -1.44 4.71 -2.26
N SER A 163 -0.83 5.66 -1.53
CA SER A 163 0.36 5.40 -0.71
C SER A 163 0.15 4.27 0.29
N ARG A 164 -1.10 4.03 0.74
CA ARG A 164 -1.41 2.98 1.72
C ARG A 164 -1.53 1.60 1.09
N ILE A 165 -1.88 1.55 -0.19
CA ILE A 165 -1.84 0.33 -1.01
C ILE A 165 -0.38 -0.02 -1.28
N PHE A 166 0.44 0.95 -1.72
CA PHE A 166 1.87 0.75 -1.94
C PHE A 166 2.61 0.36 -0.65
N GLY A 167 2.21 0.92 0.49
CA GLY A 167 2.69 0.53 1.81
C GLY A 167 2.22 -0.85 2.29
N GLY A 168 1.28 -1.50 1.59
CA GLY A 168 0.78 -2.84 1.93
C GLY A 168 -0.19 -2.91 3.11
N ILE A 169 -0.86 -1.82 3.47
CA ILE A 169 -1.75 -1.80 4.66
C ILE A 169 -3.23 -1.56 4.36
N HIS A 170 -3.57 -1.29 3.09
CA HIS A 170 -4.95 -1.22 2.60
C HIS A 170 -5.07 -1.95 1.27
N VAL A 171 -6.28 -2.41 0.96
CA VAL A 171 -6.67 -2.86 -0.38
C VAL A 171 -7.43 -1.75 -1.12
N GLN A 172 -7.60 -1.91 -2.44
CA GLN A 172 -8.29 -0.92 -3.28
C GLN A 172 -9.71 -0.59 -2.76
N ALA A 173 -10.44 -1.58 -2.25
CA ALA A 173 -11.78 -1.36 -1.71
C ALA A 173 -11.79 -0.39 -0.51
N ASP A 174 -10.79 -0.46 0.37
CA ASP A 174 -10.66 0.44 1.53
C ASP A 174 -10.41 1.88 1.07
N ASP A 175 -9.58 2.05 0.05
CA ASP A 175 -9.19 3.34 -0.53
C ASP A 175 -10.34 3.99 -1.29
N PHE A 176 -10.93 3.31 -2.29
CA PHE A 176 -12.03 3.85 -3.08
C PHE A 176 -13.23 4.22 -2.22
N THR A 177 -13.64 3.35 -1.30
CA THR A 177 -14.77 3.65 -0.40
C THR A 177 -14.41 4.80 0.53
N GLY A 178 -13.19 4.83 1.06
CA GLY A 178 -12.71 5.93 1.89
C GLY A 178 -12.80 7.28 1.16
N ARG A 179 -12.42 7.34 -0.12
CA ARG A 179 -12.57 8.56 -0.94
C ARG A 179 -14.03 8.98 -1.11
N ILE A 180 -14.93 8.04 -1.39
CA ILE A 180 -16.37 8.35 -1.55
C ILE A 180 -16.94 8.94 -0.25
N VAL A 181 -16.63 8.32 0.89
CA VAL A 181 -17.05 8.82 2.22
C VAL A 181 -16.43 10.20 2.48
N GLY A 182 -15.12 10.35 2.24
CA GLY A 182 -14.41 11.60 2.43
C GLY A 182 -14.98 12.76 1.59
N ALA A 183 -15.34 12.50 0.34
CA ALA A 183 -15.97 13.49 -0.54
C ALA A 183 -17.29 14.00 0.04
N THR A 184 -18.12 13.09 0.55
CA THR A 184 -19.39 13.42 1.21
C THR A 184 -19.15 14.25 2.46
N CYS A 185 -18.29 13.76 3.37
CA CYS A 185 -17.97 14.46 4.62
C CYS A 185 -17.37 15.86 4.37
N GLY A 186 -16.49 16.01 3.39
CA GLY A 186 -15.87 17.30 3.06
C GLY A 186 -16.87 18.33 2.55
N LYS A 187 -17.77 17.92 1.64
CA LYS A 187 -18.87 18.77 1.14
C LYS A 187 -19.81 19.20 2.26
N ASP A 188 -20.24 18.25 3.09
CA ASP A 188 -21.13 18.53 4.22
C ASP A 188 -20.47 19.47 5.24
N ALA A 189 -19.20 19.23 5.57
CA ALA A 189 -18.43 20.07 6.48
C ALA A 189 -18.28 21.51 5.94
N TRP A 190 -17.99 21.67 4.64
CA TRP A 190 -17.88 22.98 4.01
C TRP A 190 -19.23 23.71 3.97
N ALA A 191 -20.33 23.01 3.64
CA ALA A 191 -21.67 23.57 3.67
C ALA A 191 -22.05 24.05 5.08
N LEU A 192 -21.71 23.27 6.12
CA LEU A 192 -21.95 23.66 7.51
C LEU A 192 -21.10 24.86 7.92
N ALA A 193 -19.82 24.90 7.55
CA ALA A 193 -18.93 26.02 7.86
C ALA A 193 -19.47 27.34 7.28
N GLN A 194 -19.97 27.32 6.04
CA GLN A 194 -20.56 28.50 5.40
C GLN A 194 -21.78 29.04 6.14
N ARG A 195 -22.59 28.17 6.77
CA ARG A 195 -23.70 28.63 7.61
C ARG A 195 -23.20 29.39 8.83
N TYR A 196 -22.19 28.86 9.51
CA TYR A 196 -21.58 29.53 10.66
C TYR A 196 -20.95 30.86 10.28
N TYR A 197 -20.27 30.94 9.12
CA TYR A 197 -19.73 32.21 8.61
C TYR A 197 -20.81 33.25 8.32
N ALA A 198 -22.01 32.81 7.95
CA ALA A 198 -23.17 33.67 7.75
C ALA A 198 -23.97 33.97 9.05
N GLY A 199 -23.50 33.52 10.22
CA GLY A 199 -24.18 33.71 11.50
C GLY A 199 -25.45 32.86 11.67
N ARG A 200 -25.53 31.68 11.03
CA ARG A 200 -26.68 30.76 11.03
C ARG A 200 -26.34 29.35 11.52
#